data_AF-A0A917UAW5-F1
#
_entry.id   AF-A0A917UAW5-F1
#
_cell.length_a   1.000
_cell.length_b   1.000
_cell.length_c   1.000
_cell.angle_alpha   90.00
_cell.angle_beta   90.00
_cell.angle_gamma   90.00
#
_symmetry.space_group_name_H-M   'P 1'
#
loop_
_entity.id
_entity.type
_entity.pdbx_description
1 polymer ?
#
loop_
_entity_poly.entity_id
_entity_poly.type
_entity_poly.pdbx_seq_one_letter_code
_entity_poly.pdbx_strand_id
1 'polypeptide(L)'
;MKQRHARHVGILLQLRSRPWVSAAALSYRFGVDVRTIYLDIDLLSAAGLPIEPVPGRAGAYRLRTATPAAAEEPLDLDHYLSGARSREQLRRLGQRAYACAQRSRLRRLAG
;
A
#
# COMPACT_ATOMS: atom_id res chain seq x y z
N MET A 1 -12.62 14.13 -12.98
CA MET A 1 -12.06 14.92 -11.86
C MET A 1 -11.39 13.99 -10.84
N LYS A 2 -10.11 14.23 -10.52
CA LYS A 2 -9.31 13.74 -9.36
C LYS A 2 -9.70 12.41 -8.65
N GLN A 3 -10.06 11.34 -9.38
CA GLN A 3 -10.52 10.07 -8.78
C GLN A 3 -9.42 9.30 -8.01
N ARG A 4 -8.14 9.56 -8.28
CA ARG A 4 -7.01 8.82 -7.69
C ARG A 4 -6.89 9.03 -6.18
N HIS A 5 -7.00 10.28 -5.70
CA HIS A 5 -6.87 10.57 -4.26
C HIS A 5 -8.04 9.96 -3.46
N ALA A 6 -9.27 10.06 -3.98
CA ALA A 6 -10.44 9.43 -3.35
C ALA A 6 -10.27 7.90 -3.27
N ARG A 7 -9.76 7.27 -4.35
CA ARG A 7 -9.49 5.84 -4.37
C ARG A 7 -8.38 5.44 -3.39
N HIS A 8 -7.32 6.23 -3.27
CA HIS A 8 -6.25 5.97 -2.30
C HIS A 8 -6.74 5.96 -0.85
N VAL A 9 -7.49 6.99 -0.46
CA VAL A 9 -8.13 7.05 0.86
C VAL A 9 -9.07 5.86 1.03
N GLY A 10 -9.88 5.55 0.01
CA GLY A 10 -10.77 4.39 0.02
C GLY A 10 -10.04 3.06 0.20
N ILE A 11 -8.92 2.85 -0.49
CA ILE A 11 -8.07 1.65 -0.35
C ILE A 11 -7.59 1.54 1.10
N LEU A 12 -7.07 2.62 1.69
CA LEU A 12 -6.58 2.60 3.06
C LEU A 12 -7.69 2.27 4.06
N LEU A 13 -8.89 2.83 3.89
CA LEU A 13 -10.06 2.51 4.70
C LEU A 13 -10.45 1.03 4.57
N GLN A 14 -10.36 0.45 3.37
CA GLN A 14 -10.57 -0.98 3.17
C GLN A 14 -9.55 -1.84 3.92
N LEU A 15 -8.27 -1.49 3.82
CA LEU A 15 -7.19 -2.22 4.48
C LEU A 15 -7.20 -2.05 6.00
N ARG A 16 -7.78 -0.96 6.54
CA ARG A 16 -7.98 -0.75 7.97
C ARG A 16 -9.16 -1.55 8.53
N SER A 17 -10.22 -1.67 7.74
CA SER A 17 -11.49 -2.31 8.17
C SER A 17 -11.49 -3.82 8.04
N ARG A 18 -10.48 -4.41 7.38
CA ARG A 18 -10.40 -5.84 7.08
C ARG A 18 -8.99 -6.36 7.34
N PRO A 19 -8.82 -7.62 7.78
CA PRO A 19 -7.50 -8.17 8.07
C PRO A 19 -6.62 -8.30 6.82
N TRP A 20 -7.23 -8.51 5.64
CA TRP A 20 -6.59 -8.45 4.33
C TRP A 20 -7.62 -8.26 3.21
N VAL A 21 -7.22 -7.67 2.08
CA VAL A 21 -8.06 -7.44 0.90
C VAL A 21 -7.26 -7.72 -0.38
N SER A 22 -7.81 -8.50 -1.31
CA SER A 22 -7.12 -8.82 -2.57
C SER A 22 -7.13 -7.66 -3.57
N ALA A 23 -6.16 -7.66 -4.49
CA ALA A 23 -6.11 -6.68 -5.57
C ALA A 23 -7.36 -6.75 -6.46
N ALA A 24 -7.86 -7.96 -6.72
CA ALA A 24 -9.09 -8.19 -7.47
C ALA A 24 -10.33 -7.61 -6.77
N ALA A 25 -10.43 -7.75 -5.43
CA ALA A 25 -11.55 -7.19 -4.67
C ALA A 25 -11.52 -5.66 -4.66
N LEU A 26 -10.34 -5.05 -4.54
CA LEU A 26 -10.19 -3.59 -4.64
C LEU A 26 -10.52 -3.10 -6.07
N SER A 27 -10.08 -3.83 -7.09
CA SER A 27 -10.35 -3.54 -8.51
C SER A 27 -11.85 -3.52 -8.78
N TYR A 28 -12.56 -4.58 -8.37
CA TYR A 28 -14.02 -4.65 -8.47
C TYR A 28 -14.71 -3.50 -7.73
N ARG A 29 -14.30 -3.22 -6.48
CA ARG A 29 -14.91 -2.18 -5.65
C ARG A 29 -14.75 -0.76 -6.22
N PHE A 30 -13.59 -0.46 -6.80
CA PHE A 30 -13.27 0.88 -7.31
C PHE A 30 -13.49 1.02 -8.82
N GLY A 31 -13.98 -0.02 -9.50
CA GLY A 31 -14.26 0.01 -10.93
C GLY A 31 -13.02 0.27 -11.79
N VAL A 32 -11.86 -0.23 -11.36
CA VAL A 32 -10.57 -0.05 -12.05
C VAL A 32 -9.94 -1.40 -12.33
N ASP A 33 -9.01 -1.48 -13.28
CA ASP A 33 -8.29 -2.71 -13.52
C ASP A 33 -7.36 -3.08 -12.35
N VAL A 34 -7.02 -4.37 -12.25
CA VAL A 34 -6.15 -4.90 -11.19
C VAL A 34 -4.76 -4.28 -11.22
N ARG A 35 -4.25 -3.94 -12.41
CA ARG A 35 -2.95 -3.27 -12.55
C ARG A 35 -2.99 -1.86 -11.98
N THR A 36 -4.07 -1.11 -12.15
CA THR A 36 -4.27 0.20 -11.49
C THR A 36 -4.22 0.07 -9.97
N ILE A 37 -4.82 -0.98 -9.39
CA ILE A 37 -4.71 -1.25 -7.95
C ILE A 37 -3.26 -1.50 -7.55
N TYR A 38 -2.52 -2.33 -8.30
CA TYR A 38 -1.11 -2.56 -8.03
C TYR A 38 -0.28 -1.27 -8.09
N LEU A 39 -0.52 -0.41 -9.08
CA LEU A 39 0.15 0.89 -9.19
C LEU A 39 -0.20 1.79 -7.99
N ASP A 40 -1.46 1.82 -7.56
CA ASP A 40 -1.88 2.61 -6.40
C ASP A 40 -1.26 2.10 -5.11
N ILE A 41 -1.22 0.78 -4.90
CA ILE A 41 -0.53 0.17 -3.75
C ILE A 41 0.97 0.51 -3.78
N ASP A 42 1.63 0.42 -4.92
CA ASP A 42 3.05 0.79 -5.04
C ASP A 42 3.29 2.25 -4.69
N LEU A 43 2.38 3.14 -5.12
CA LEU A 43 2.48 4.57 -4.86
C LEU A 43 2.20 4.89 -3.38
N LEU A 44 1.25 4.21 -2.74
CA LEU A 44 0.98 4.33 -1.31
C LEU A 44 2.12 3.76 -0.46
N SER A 45 2.68 2.61 -0.82
CA SER A 45 3.86 2.05 -0.17
C SER A 45 5.09 2.95 -0.35
N ALA A 46 5.30 3.52 -1.54
CA ALA A 46 6.36 4.50 -1.77
C ALA A 46 6.16 5.79 -0.95
N ALA A 47 4.91 6.12 -0.60
CA ALA A 47 4.58 7.21 0.32
C ALA A 47 4.89 6.89 1.80
N GLY A 48 5.39 5.68 2.12
CA GLY A 48 5.75 5.27 3.47
C GLY A 48 4.60 4.66 4.28
N LEU A 49 3.43 4.43 3.67
CA LEU A 49 2.31 3.76 4.34
C LEU A 49 2.64 2.27 4.60
N PRO A 50 2.33 1.73 5.79
CA PRO A 50 2.70 0.36 6.20
C PRO A 50 1.80 -0.71 5.56
N ILE A 51 1.66 -0.69 4.23
CA ILE A 51 0.92 -1.70 3.47
C ILE A 51 1.84 -2.89 3.24
N GLU A 52 1.36 -4.08 3.59
CA GLU A 52 2.09 -5.33 3.42
C GLU A 52 1.36 -6.28 2.48
N PRO A 53 2.08 -6.96 1.57
CA PRO A 53 1.51 -8.10 0.86
C PRO A 53 1.25 -9.25 1.84
N VAL A 54 0.14 -9.92 1.64
CA VAL A 54 -0.19 -11.20 2.28
C VAL A 54 0.01 -12.30 1.24
N PRO A 55 0.88 -13.29 1.50
CA PRO A 55 1.14 -14.38 0.57
C PRO A 55 -0.12 -15.24 0.36
N GLY A 56 -0.30 -15.75 -0.88
CA GLY A 56 -1.43 -16.58 -1.26
C GLY A 56 -1.67 -16.62 -2.77
N ARG A 57 -2.53 -17.53 -3.25
CA ARG A 57 -2.74 -17.82 -4.69
C ARG A 57 -3.10 -16.57 -5.52
N ALA A 58 -3.98 -15.71 -5.00
CA ALA A 58 -4.37 -14.46 -5.65
C ALA A 58 -3.60 -13.23 -5.11
N GLY A 59 -2.83 -13.39 -4.04
CA GLY A 59 -2.24 -12.29 -3.27
C GLY A 59 -3.29 -11.40 -2.58
N ALA A 60 -2.93 -10.83 -1.44
CA ALA A 60 -3.74 -9.81 -0.79
C ALA A 60 -2.86 -8.73 -0.16
N TYR A 61 -3.50 -7.68 0.35
CA TYR A 61 -2.88 -6.57 1.05
C TYR A 61 -3.48 -6.42 2.41
N ARG A 62 -2.66 -6.02 3.37
CA ARG A 62 -3.11 -5.59 4.70
C ARG A 62 -2.40 -4.31 5.08
N LEU A 63 -3.05 -3.51 5.91
CA LEU A 63 -2.36 -2.46 6.63
C LEU A 63 -1.74 -3.12 7.87
N ARG A 64 -0.41 -3.12 7.99
CA ARG A 64 0.21 -3.57 9.23
C ARG A 64 -0.26 -2.64 10.33
N THR A 65 -0.95 -3.19 11.32
CA THR A 65 -1.18 -2.44 12.56
C THR A 65 0.20 -2.14 13.12
N ALA A 66 0.54 -0.86 13.26
CA ALA A 66 1.61 -0.53 14.17
C ALA A 66 1.12 -1.02 15.52
N THR A 67 1.57 -2.18 15.96
CA THR A 67 1.78 -2.35 17.40
C THR A 67 2.64 -1.16 17.77
N PRO A 68 2.20 -0.25 18.66
CA PRO A 68 3.11 0.78 19.14
C PRO A 68 4.23 0.01 19.84
N ALA A 69 5.32 -0.21 19.13
CA ALA A 69 6.57 -0.55 19.76
C ALA A 69 6.89 0.67 20.61
N ALA A 70 6.53 0.58 21.89
CA ALA A 70 6.90 1.47 22.99
C ALA A 70 7.19 2.94 22.61
N ALA A 71 6.21 3.84 22.78
CA ALA A 71 6.33 5.31 22.68
C ALA A 71 6.85 5.80 21.30
N GLU A 72 6.20 6.73 20.62
CA GLU A 72 6.35 8.17 20.83
C GLU A 72 5.37 8.87 19.88
N GLU A 73 4.70 9.91 20.42
CA GLU A 73 4.01 11.04 19.79
C GLU A 73 3.02 10.82 18.59
N PRO A 74 1.88 11.55 18.56
CA PRO A 74 0.96 11.48 17.43
C PRO A 74 1.64 11.85 16.11
N LEU A 75 1.34 11.08 15.06
CA LEU A 75 1.74 11.38 13.68
C LEU A 75 1.17 12.75 13.27
N ASP A 76 2.03 13.76 13.21
CA ASP A 76 1.75 15.03 12.55
C ASP A 76 1.49 14.82 11.04
N LEU A 77 0.42 15.45 10.53
CA LEU A 77 0.00 15.32 9.14
C LEU A 77 1.02 15.95 8.18
N ASP A 78 1.70 17.02 8.58
CA ASP A 78 2.76 17.64 7.78
C ASP A 78 4.01 16.75 7.70
N HIS A 79 4.36 16.07 8.80
CA HIS A 79 5.39 15.02 8.82
C HIS A 79 5.04 13.83 7.91
N TYR A 80 3.79 13.39 7.89
CA TYR A 80 3.32 12.33 7.00
C TYR A 80 3.39 12.73 5.51
N LEU A 81 2.99 13.96 5.19
CA LEU A 81 3.02 14.48 3.82
C LEU A 81 4.46 14.75 3.33
N SER A 82 5.40 15.06 4.23
CA SER A 82 6.82 15.28 3.92
C SER A 82 7.71 14.02 3.99
N GLY A 83 7.27 12.97 4.70
CA GLY A 83 8.10 11.82 5.10
C GLY A 83 8.43 10.76 4.05
N ALA A 84 7.93 10.86 2.82
CA ALA A 84 8.09 9.79 1.82
C ALA A 84 9.43 9.78 1.06
N ARG A 85 10.56 10.16 1.68
CA ARG A 85 11.89 10.14 1.01
C ARG A 85 13.00 9.38 1.73
N SER A 86 12.78 8.93 2.96
CA SER A 86 13.82 8.20 3.72
C SER A 86 13.97 6.76 3.22
N ARG A 87 15.11 6.47 2.56
CA ARG A 87 15.50 5.10 2.16
C ARG A 87 15.61 4.14 3.34
N GLU A 88 15.86 4.67 4.54
CA GLU A 88 15.97 3.90 5.77
C GLU A 88 14.59 3.56 6.34
N GLN A 89 13.63 4.49 6.26
CA GLN A 89 12.24 4.24 6.65
C GLN A 89 11.62 3.15 5.78
N LEU A 90 11.84 3.19 4.46
CA LEU A 90 11.43 2.11 3.54
C LEU A 90 12.11 0.76 3.84
N ARG A 91 13.33 0.77 4.41
CA ARG A 91 14.02 -0.45 4.88
C ARG A 91 13.40 -0.97 6.17
N ARG A 92 13.17 -0.10 7.17
CA ARG A 92 12.55 -0.45 8.47
C ARG A 92 11.14 -1.04 8.30
N LEU A 93 10.39 -0.59 7.29
CA LEU A 93 9.06 -1.12 6.98
C LEU A 93 9.09 -2.44 6.18
N GLY A 94 10.26 -2.95 5.76
CA GLY A 94 10.37 -4.16 4.94
C GLY A 94 9.89 -4.02 3.49
N GLN A 95 9.65 -2.79 3.02
CA GLN A 95 8.89 -2.52 1.79
C GLN A 95 9.73 -2.51 0.50
N ARG A 96 11.07 -2.41 0.59
CA ARG A 96 11.95 -2.38 -0.60
C ARG A 96 11.93 -3.69 -1.39
N ALA A 97 11.94 -4.82 -0.71
CA ALA A 97 11.88 -6.13 -1.35
C ALA A 97 10.53 -6.33 -2.07
N TYR A 98 9.45 -5.86 -1.45
CA TYR A 98 8.10 -5.89 -2.03
C TYR A 98 8.00 -5.05 -3.31
N ALA A 99 8.41 -3.78 -3.29
CA ALA A 99 8.36 -2.92 -4.47
C ALA A 99 9.14 -3.51 -5.67
N CYS A 100 10.26 -4.21 -5.40
CA CYS A 100 11.05 -4.88 -6.42
C CYS A 100 10.32 -6.12 -7.01
N ALA A 101 9.82 -7.01 -6.15
CA ALA A 101 9.09 -8.21 -6.57
C ALA A 101 7.80 -7.86 -7.33
N GLN A 102 7.12 -6.80 -6.89
CA GLN A 102 5.86 -6.35 -7.48
C GLN A 102 6.05 -5.70 -8.86
N ARG A 103 7.11 -4.90 -9.06
CA ARG A 103 7.47 -4.38 -10.39
C ARG A 103 7.76 -5.50 -11.38
N SER A 104 8.46 -6.55 -10.96
CA SER A 104 8.70 -7.74 -11.79
C SER A 104 7.40 -8.47 -12.15
N ARG A 105 6.43 -8.52 -11.21
CA ARG A 105 5.10 -9.09 -11.46
C ARG A 105 4.29 -8.25 -12.46
N LEU A 106 4.30 -6.93 -12.30
CA LEU A 106 3.62 -6.00 -13.21
C LEU A 106 4.16 -6.08 -14.64
N ARG A 107 5.48 -6.27 -14.80
CA ARG A 107 6.10 -6.50 -16.12
C ARG A 107 5.58 -7.78 -16.79
N ARG A 108 5.36 -8.84 -16.02
CA ARG A 108 4.83 -10.12 -16.54
C ARG A 108 3.36 -10.08 -16.92
N LEU A 109 2.58 -9.18 -16.32
CA LEU A 109 1.17 -8.98 -16.66
C LEU A 109 0.98 -7.96 -17.81
N ALA A 110 2.08 -7.41 -18.33
CA ALA A 110 2.09 -6.41 -19.40
C ALA A 110 2.44 -7.00 -20.78
N GLY A 111 2.81 -8.28 -20.84
CA GLY A 111 3.05 -9.06 -22.06
C GLY A 111 2.09 -10.22 -22.13
#